data_AF-A0A7H4M1F0-F1
#
_entry.id   AF-A0A7H4M1F0-F1
#
_cell.length_a   1.000
_cell.length_b   1.000
_cell.length_c   1.000
_cell.angle_alpha   90.00
_cell.angle_beta   90.00
_cell.angle_gamma   90.00
#
_symmetry.space_group_name_H-M   'P 1'
#
loop_
_entity.id
_entity.type
_entity.pdbx_description
1 polymer ?
#
loop_
_entity_poly.entity_id
_entity_poly.type
_entity_poly.pdbx_seq_one_letter_code
_entity_poly.pdbx_strand_id
1 'polypeptide(L)'
;MMVRCGYEWTGHPVTADGQIYTLHGKVGNTPASQVEVEVADTAPYEIRVRGLVKESTFKKADLQTMTELRYVPGSNSFSLHDVLTNHADYPHDYQIIYHSNFGKPILEEGARFMAPIASISPFNDYAKAGLKTWQTYAGPTKDFDEMVFNMQPLADENHQTLAAVVNKAGDKGASIQFDTRQLPVLTLWKNTDTEKQGYVTGIERVPATPIR
;
A
#
# COMPACT_ATOMS: atom_id res chain seq x y z
N MET A 1 -5.62 6.90 3.93
CA MET A 1 -5.10 7.55 2.71
C MET A 1 -4.16 6.57 2.02
N MET A 2 -3.97 6.62 0.70
CA MET A 2 -3.17 5.63 -0.03
C MET A 2 -2.35 6.29 -1.15
N VAL A 3 -1.10 5.84 -1.33
CA VAL A 3 -0.26 6.15 -2.50
C VAL A 3 0.03 4.87 -3.27
N ARG A 4 -0.10 4.92 -4.60
CA ARG A 4 0.44 3.88 -5.48
C ARG A 4 1.92 4.13 -5.65
N CYS A 5 2.77 3.24 -5.16
CA CYS A 5 4.23 3.34 -5.29
C CYS A 5 4.68 2.33 -6.35
N GLY A 6 4.87 2.80 -7.59
CA GLY A 6 5.00 1.96 -8.78
C GLY A 6 5.00 2.81 -10.06
N TYR A 7 4.70 2.24 -11.22
CA TYR A 7 4.65 0.80 -11.53
C TYR A 7 5.94 0.30 -12.17
N GLU A 8 6.68 1.17 -12.87
CA GLU A 8 7.94 0.79 -13.54
C GLU A 8 9.01 0.31 -12.54
N TRP A 9 9.01 0.87 -11.32
CA TRP A 9 9.76 0.36 -10.16
C TRP A 9 9.12 0.86 -8.85
N THR A 10 9.57 0.32 -7.71
CA THR A 10 9.17 0.80 -6.37
C THR A 10 10.29 0.61 -5.35
N GLY A 11 10.03 0.91 -4.08
CA GLY A 11 10.97 0.70 -2.97
C GLY A 11 11.89 1.89 -2.68
N HIS A 12 12.95 1.63 -1.91
CA HIS A 12 13.96 2.61 -1.54
C HIS A 12 14.81 3.04 -2.74
N PRO A 13 15.35 4.27 -2.74
CA PRO A 13 16.16 4.74 -3.85
C PRO A 13 17.49 3.98 -3.94
N VAL A 14 17.94 3.71 -5.16
CA VAL A 14 19.23 3.06 -5.43
C VAL A 14 19.82 3.56 -6.74
N THR A 15 21.15 3.70 -6.80
CA THR A 15 21.87 3.88 -8.05
C THR A 15 22.30 2.50 -8.56
N ALA A 16 21.71 2.05 -9.67
CA ALA A 16 22.03 0.79 -10.31
C ALA A 16 22.05 0.98 -11.83
N ASP A 17 22.92 0.25 -12.53
CA ASP A 17 23.02 0.26 -14.00
C ASP A 17 23.21 1.65 -14.63
N GLY A 18 23.82 2.59 -13.89
CA GLY A 18 24.01 3.98 -14.33
C GLY A 18 22.77 4.85 -14.26
N GLN A 19 21.69 4.38 -13.61
CA GLN A 19 20.45 5.12 -13.38
C GLN A 19 20.17 5.25 -11.87
N ILE A 20 19.56 6.36 -11.48
CA ILE A 20 18.96 6.51 -10.14
C ILE A 20 17.52 6.01 -10.22
N TYR A 21 17.22 4.93 -9.51
CA TYR A 21 15.85 4.52 -9.23
C TYR A 21 15.38 5.32 -8.02
N THR A 22 14.40 6.21 -8.21
CA THR A 22 13.91 7.10 -7.15
C THR A 22 12.94 6.39 -6.22
N LEU A 23 12.81 6.89 -4.99
CA LEU A 23 11.89 6.37 -3.98
C LEU A 23 10.48 6.21 -4.56
N HIS A 24 9.93 5.00 -4.44
CA HIS A 24 8.54 4.67 -4.74
C HIS A 24 8.06 4.88 -6.19
N GLY A 25 8.98 4.95 -7.15
CA GLY A 25 8.60 5.04 -8.56
C GLY A 25 8.04 6.40 -8.95
N LYS A 26 7.13 6.40 -9.91
CA LYS A 26 6.65 7.62 -10.58
C LYS A 26 5.15 7.85 -10.47
N VAL A 27 4.34 6.79 -10.37
CA VAL A 27 2.88 6.89 -10.56
C VAL A 27 2.22 7.85 -9.56
N GLY A 28 2.66 7.84 -8.30
CA GLY A 28 2.15 8.75 -7.26
C GLY A 28 2.44 10.23 -7.50
N ASN A 29 3.40 10.54 -8.39
CA ASN A 29 3.78 11.91 -8.79
C ASN A 29 3.47 12.21 -10.26
N THR A 30 2.71 11.34 -10.93
CA THR A 30 2.36 11.51 -12.35
C THR A 30 0.92 12.00 -12.47
N PRO A 31 0.66 13.14 -13.14
CA PRO A 31 -0.70 13.59 -13.40
C PRO A 31 -1.50 12.57 -14.24
N ALA A 32 -2.77 12.39 -13.92
CA ALA A 32 -3.66 11.55 -14.73
C ALA A 32 -3.83 12.15 -16.13
N SER A 33 -3.71 11.32 -17.17
CA SER A 33 -3.94 11.67 -18.57
C SER A 33 -5.42 11.76 -18.93
N GLN A 34 -6.28 11.06 -18.18
CA GLN A 34 -7.72 11.03 -18.34
C GLN A 34 -8.34 10.78 -16.97
N VAL A 35 -9.44 11.47 -16.66
CA VAL A 35 -10.22 11.29 -15.43
C VAL A 35 -11.69 11.21 -15.80
N GLU A 36 -12.38 10.19 -15.28
CA GLU A 36 -13.80 9.97 -15.51
C GLU A 36 -14.53 9.81 -14.18
N VAL A 37 -15.77 10.31 -14.13
CA VAL A 37 -16.68 10.11 -13.00
C VAL A 37 -17.97 9.54 -13.55
N GLU A 38 -18.37 8.40 -13.01
CA GLU A 38 -19.60 7.68 -13.36
C GLU A 38 -20.44 7.51 -12.09
N VAL A 39 -21.74 7.76 -12.19
CA VAL A 39 -22.69 7.54 -11.10
C VAL A 39 -23.85 6.74 -11.67
N ALA A 40 -24.14 5.58 -11.07
CA ALA A 40 -25.28 4.77 -11.48
C ALA A 40 -26.58 5.55 -11.31
N ASP A 41 -27.51 5.39 -12.25
CA ASP A 41 -28.81 6.10 -12.29
C ASP A 41 -29.90 5.45 -11.42
N THR A 42 -29.58 4.28 -10.86
CA THR A 42 -30.48 3.45 -10.07
C THR A 42 -29.83 3.08 -8.76
N ALA A 43 -30.66 2.90 -7.72
CA ALA A 43 -30.19 2.49 -6.40
C ALA A 43 -29.34 1.20 -6.50
N PRO A 44 -28.17 1.12 -5.84
CA PRO A 44 -27.72 1.99 -4.76
C PRO A 44 -26.86 3.20 -5.18
N TYR A 45 -26.89 3.62 -6.46
CA TYR A 45 -26.20 4.80 -6.98
C TYR A 45 -24.67 4.76 -6.79
N GLU A 46 -24.04 3.61 -7.09
CA GLU A 46 -22.58 3.47 -7.02
C GLU A 46 -21.87 4.58 -7.81
N ILE A 47 -20.86 5.18 -7.18
CA ILE A 47 -19.97 6.17 -7.76
C ILE A 47 -18.67 5.46 -8.14
N ARG A 48 -18.21 5.66 -9.38
CA ARG A 48 -16.91 5.21 -9.87
C ARG A 48 -16.09 6.41 -10.32
N VAL A 49 -14.85 6.49 -9.85
CA VAL A 49 -13.88 7.49 -10.30
C VAL A 49 -12.71 6.76 -10.92
N ARG A 50 -12.53 6.96 -12.23
CA ARG A 50 -11.43 6.36 -13.00
C ARG A 50 -10.38 7.39 -13.34
N GLY A 51 -9.11 6.96 -13.36
CA GLY A 51 -7.99 7.81 -13.73
C GLY A 51 -6.92 7.03 -14.49
N LEU A 52 -6.63 7.42 -15.73
CA LEU A 52 -5.55 6.82 -16.52
C LEU A 52 -4.22 7.50 -16.18
N VAL A 53 -3.26 6.77 -15.65
CA VAL A 53 -1.90 7.26 -15.37
C VAL A 53 -0.91 6.51 -16.26
N LYS A 54 0.01 7.24 -16.91
CA LYS A 54 0.89 6.69 -17.94
C LYS A 54 2.36 6.84 -17.59
N GLU A 55 3.09 5.75 -17.65
CA GLU A 55 4.55 5.68 -17.59
C GLU A 55 5.09 5.29 -18.97
N SER A 56 4.91 6.21 -19.93
CA SER A 56 5.28 6.00 -21.34
C SER A 56 6.58 6.75 -21.68
N THR A 57 7.63 6.00 -22.02
CA THR A 57 8.96 6.52 -22.38
C THR A 57 9.52 5.76 -23.57
N PHE A 58 9.80 6.48 -24.67
CA PHE A 58 10.33 5.88 -25.90
C PHE A 58 11.63 5.09 -25.64
N LYS A 59 11.69 3.86 -26.20
CA LYS A 59 12.77 2.86 -26.01
C LYS A 59 12.95 2.33 -24.58
N LYS A 60 12.01 2.59 -23.66
CA LYS A 60 12.07 2.12 -22.27
C LYS A 60 10.82 1.33 -21.90
N ALA A 61 9.72 2.02 -21.62
CA ALA A 61 8.49 1.41 -21.11
C ALA A 61 7.25 2.06 -21.73
N ASP A 62 6.15 1.31 -21.82
CA ASP A 62 4.81 1.86 -22.04
C ASP A 62 3.81 1.16 -21.10
N LEU A 63 3.97 1.43 -19.80
CA LEU A 63 3.08 0.93 -18.76
C LEU A 63 1.97 1.95 -18.50
N GLN A 64 0.71 1.55 -18.63
CA GLN A 64 -0.43 2.42 -18.39
C GLN A 64 -1.37 1.77 -17.39
N THR A 65 -1.79 2.54 -16.39
CA THR A 65 -2.70 2.05 -15.35
C THR A 65 -4.01 2.80 -15.43
N MET A 66 -5.09 2.09 -15.72
CA MET A 66 -6.44 2.60 -15.46
C MET A 66 -6.76 2.35 -13.99
N THR A 67 -6.69 3.40 -13.19
CA THR A 67 -7.09 3.33 -11.79
C THR A 67 -8.60 3.45 -11.65
N GLU A 68 -9.20 2.78 -10.68
CA GLU A 68 -10.64 2.91 -10.41
C GLU A 68 -10.92 2.82 -8.91
N LEU A 69 -11.60 3.83 -8.38
CA LEU A 69 -12.18 3.80 -7.04
C LEU A 69 -13.70 3.67 -7.16
N ARG A 70 -14.29 2.72 -6.43
CA ARG A 70 -15.75 2.54 -6.34
C ARG A 70 -16.24 2.80 -4.94
N TYR A 71 -17.35 3.52 -4.82
CA TYR A 71 -17.97 3.87 -3.56
C TYR A 71 -19.49 3.90 -3.68
N VAL A 72 -20.18 3.29 -2.72
CA VAL A 72 -21.64 3.37 -2.62
C VAL A 72 -22.01 4.39 -1.54
N PRO A 73 -22.83 5.43 -1.83
CA PRO A 73 -23.23 6.42 -0.85
C PRO A 73 -23.80 5.80 0.43
N GLY A 74 -23.27 6.22 1.59
CA GLY A 74 -23.66 5.71 2.90
C GLY A 74 -22.88 4.46 3.36
N SER A 75 -22.05 3.87 2.50
CA SER A 75 -21.13 2.79 2.88
C SER A 75 -20.00 3.31 3.78
N ASN A 76 -19.48 2.42 4.62
CA ASN A 76 -18.24 2.60 5.39
C ASN A 76 -17.00 2.01 4.67
N SER A 77 -17.16 1.58 3.42
CA SER A 77 -16.11 0.97 2.59
C SER A 77 -16.12 1.53 1.17
N PHE A 78 -14.96 1.47 0.54
CA PHE A 78 -14.75 1.70 -0.90
C PHE A 78 -13.79 0.61 -1.41
N SER A 79 -13.78 0.36 -2.71
CA SER A 79 -12.88 -0.61 -3.35
C SER A 79 -12.05 0.01 -4.44
N LEU A 80 -10.88 -0.59 -4.70
CA LEU A 80 -9.98 -0.22 -5.78
C LEU A 80 -9.92 -1.34 -6.81
N HIS A 81 -10.05 -0.99 -8.09
CA HIS A 81 -10.09 -1.93 -9.22
C HIS A 81 -9.15 -1.46 -10.32
N ASP A 82 -7.86 -1.39 -9.99
CA ASP A 82 -6.85 -0.89 -10.92
C ASP A 82 -6.42 -1.95 -11.94
N VAL A 83 -6.18 -1.52 -13.17
CA VAL A 83 -5.69 -2.38 -14.26
C VAL A 83 -4.42 -1.77 -14.83
N LEU A 84 -3.29 -2.42 -14.57
CA LEU A 84 -2.02 -2.14 -15.24
C LEU A 84 -1.97 -2.91 -16.57
N THR A 85 -1.67 -2.21 -17.65
CA THR A 85 -1.50 -2.79 -18.99
C THR A 85 -0.13 -2.41 -19.54
N ASN A 86 0.62 -3.40 -20.03
CA ASN A 86 1.80 -3.16 -20.85
C ASN A 86 1.37 -2.95 -22.30
N HIS A 87 1.53 -1.74 -22.82
CA HIS A 87 1.19 -1.36 -24.19
C HIS A 87 2.36 -1.52 -25.17
N ALA A 88 3.54 -1.93 -24.70
CA ALA A 88 4.69 -2.20 -25.56
C ALA A 88 4.66 -3.60 -26.18
N ASP A 89 5.42 -3.78 -27.26
CA ASP A 89 5.61 -5.09 -27.92
C ASP A 89 6.57 -6.03 -27.16
N TYR A 90 7.18 -5.56 -26.07
CA TYR A 90 8.19 -6.29 -25.30
C TYR A 90 7.73 -6.49 -23.85
N PRO A 91 8.11 -7.62 -23.21
CA PRO A 91 7.91 -7.77 -21.78
C PRO A 91 8.64 -6.67 -21.01
N HIS A 92 8.04 -6.22 -19.91
CA HIS A 92 8.61 -5.22 -19.03
C HIS A 92 8.33 -5.60 -17.58
N ASP A 93 9.32 -5.40 -16.71
CA ASP A 93 9.14 -5.59 -15.27
C ASP A 93 8.16 -4.55 -14.72
N TYR A 94 7.46 -4.92 -13.65
CA TYR A 94 6.67 -3.96 -12.89
C TYR A 94 6.66 -4.34 -11.41
N GLN A 95 6.50 -3.33 -10.56
CA GLN A 95 6.36 -3.48 -9.11
C GLN A 95 5.34 -2.47 -8.58
N ILE A 96 4.62 -2.81 -7.52
CA ILE A 96 3.62 -1.90 -6.94
C ILE A 96 3.54 -2.08 -5.42
N ILE A 97 3.63 -1.00 -4.67
CA ILE A 97 3.21 -1.00 -3.27
C ILE A 97 1.94 -0.15 -3.19
N TYR A 98 0.84 -0.76 -2.75
CA TYR A 98 -0.32 0.01 -2.33
C TYR A 98 -0.03 0.53 -0.93
N HIS A 99 0.46 1.75 -0.81
CA HIS A 99 0.96 2.31 0.44
C HIS A 99 -0.15 2.99 1.22
N SER A 100 -0.90 2.21 2.00
CA SER A 100 -2.05 2.72 2.77
C SER A 100 -1.63 3.14 4.17
N ASN A 101 -1.80 4.43 4.45
CA ASN A 101 -1.29 5.09 5.65
C ASN A 101 -2.42 5.52 6.58
N PHE A 102 -2.21 5.27 7.88
CA PHE A 102 -3.17 5.52 8.96
C PHE A 102 -2.49 6.20 10.16
N GLY A 103 -3.08 7.29 10.64
CA GLY A 103 -2.67 7.99 11.86
C GLY A 103 -3.79 8.01 12.89
N LYS A 104 -3.83 9.07 13.71
CA LYS A 104 -4.97 9.35 14.59
C LYS A 104 -6.28 9.53 13.78
N PRO A 105 -7.45 9.17 14.34
CA PRO A 105 -7.69 8.68 15.70
C PRO A 105 -7.57 7.16 15.86
N ILE A 106 -7.11 6.42 14.83
CA ILE A 106 -6.97 4.97 14.91
C ILE A 106 -5.64 4.59 15.57
N LEU A 107 -4.54 5.19 15.09
CA LEU A 107 -3.22 4.97 15.67
C LEU A 107 -3.08 5.78 16.96
N GLU A 108 -2.75 5.08 18.03
CA GLU A 108 -2.51 5.59 19.37
C GLU A 108 -1.64 4.60 20.14
N GLU A 109 -1.15 4.99 21.32
CA GLU A 109 -0.44 4.06 22.19
C GLU A 109 -1.32 2.85 22.54
N GLY A 110 -0.84 1.64 22.26
CA GLY A 110 -1.61 0.41 22.48
C GLY A 110 -2.61 0.09 21.36
N ALA A 111 -2.64 0.87 20.26
CA ALA A 111 -3.27 0.42 19.03
C ALA A 111 -2.63 -0.90 18.57
N ARG A 112 -3.37 -1.67 17.75
CA ARG A 112 -2.96 -3.01 17.32
C ARG A 112 -3.06 -3.19 15.82
N PHE A 113 -2.07 -3.87 15.26
CA PHE A 113 -2.09 -4.42 13.92
C PHE A 113 -2.60 -5.86 13.95
N MET A 114 -3.44 -6.22 13.01
CA MET A 114 -4.07 -7.53 12.88
C MET A 114 -3.96 -8.02 11.44
N ALA A 115 -3.40 -9.20 11.23
CA ALA A 115 -3.42 -9.90 9.95
C ALA A 115 -3.16 -11.40 10.19
N PRO A 116 -3.77 -12.30 9.40
CA PRO A 116 -3.40 -13.71 9.41
C PRO A 116 -2.08 -13.87 8.63
N ILE A 117 -1.00 -14.24 9.32
CA ILE A 117 0.35 -14.34 8.73
C ILE A 117 0.96 -15.71 8.95
N ALA A 118 1.66 -16.23 7.95
CA ALA A 118 2.44 -17.46 8.03
C ALA A 118 3.84 -17.20 8.62
N SER A 119 4.44 -16.07 8.27
CA SER A 119 5.77 -15.66 8.75
C SER A 119 5.91 -14.14 8.80
N ILE A 120 6.85 -13.67 9.62
CA ILE A 120 7.25 -12.28 9.78
C ILE A 120 8.75 -12.19 10.00
N SER A 121 9.40 -11.20 9.39
CA SER A 121 10.81 -10.87 9.62
C SER A 121 11.03 -9.35 9.70
N PRO A 122 11.95 -8.86 10.54
CA PRO A 122 12.32 -7.45 10.55
C PRO A 122 13.04 -7.09 9.24
N PHE A 123 12.81 -5.87 8.74
CA PHE A 123 13.44 -5.40 7.50
C PHE A 123 14.96 -5.21 7.64
N ASN A 124 15.42 -4.78 8.82
CA ASN A 124 16.83 -4.53 9.10
C ASN A 124 17.17 -4.86 10.58
N ASP A 125 18.42 -4.65 10.96
CA ASP A 125 18.91 -4.91 12.33
C ASP A 125 18.20 -4.06 13.39
N TYR A 126 17.86 -2.81 13.06
CA TYR A 126 17.15 -1.91 13.96
C TYR A 126 15.75 -2.44 14.33
N ALA A 127 14.99 -2.92 13.34
CA ALA A 127 13.64 -3.44 13.53
C ALA A 127 13.58 -4.76 14.33
N LYS A 128 14.72 -5.45 14.56
CA LYS A 128 14.76 -6.68 15.38
C LYS A 128 14.19 -6.48 16.78
N ALA A 129 14.42 -5.32 17.39
CA ALA A 129 13.92 -5.01 18.73
C ALA A 129 12.39 -4.98 18.82
N GLY A 130 11.71 -4.57 17.74
CA GLY A 130 10.24 -4.51 17.67
C GLY A 130 9.57 -5.83 17.29
N LEU A 131 10.33 -6.88 16.92
CA LEU A 131 9.75 -8.11 16.37
C LEU A 131 8.83 -8.83 17.36
N LYS A 132 9.14 -8.82 18.66
CA LYS A 132 8.30 -9.49 19.68
C LYS A 132 6.96 -8.80 19.90
N THR A 133 6.88 -7.51 19.59
CA THR A 133 5.70 -6.66 19.81
C THR A 133 5.19 -6.08 18.48
N TRP A 134 5.41 -6.78 17.37
CA TRP A 134 5.05 -6.33 16.03
C TRP A 134 3.58 -5.89 15.95
N GLN A 135 2.68 -6.60 16.64
CA GLN A 135 1.25 -6.29 16.70
C GLN A 135 0.88 -5.02 17.46
N THR A 136 1.70 -4.51 18.39
CA THR A 136 1.30 -3.42 19.29
C THR A 136 2.09 -2.15 18.97
N TYR A 137 1.40 -1.02 18.83
CA TYR A 137 2.04 0.27 18.57
C TYR A 137 2.39 1.01 19.86
N ALA A 138 3.54 1.69 19.86
CA ALA A 138 3.88 2.68 20.87
C ALA A 138 3.15 4.01 20.61
N GLY A 139 3.12 4.88 21.61
CA GLY A 139 2.79 6.30 21.40
C GLY A 139 3.86 7.03 20.58
N PRO A 140 3.68 8.33 20.30
CA PRO A 140 4.70 9.13 19.63
C PRO A 140 6.02 9.09 20.41
N THR A 141 7.09 8.63 19.76
CA THR A 141 8.37 8.32 20.41
C THR A 141 9.49 9.10 19.74
N LYS A 142 10.26 9.88 20.51
CA LYS A 142 11.39 10.64 19.97
C LYS A 142 12.55 9.71 19.62
N ASP A 143 13.26 10.01 18.55
CA ASP A 143 14.45 9.29 18.09
C ASP A 143 14.13 7.82 17.72
N PHE A 144 12.88 7.57 17.28
CA PHE A 144 12.38 6.25 16.90
C PHE A 144 12.60 5.96 15.41
N ASP A 145 12.51 6.98 14.55
CA ASP A 145 12.54 6.80 13.09
C ASP A 145 11.41 5.84 12.64
N GLU A 146 11.75 4.64 12.18
CA GLU A 146 10.77 3.63 11.77
C GLU A 146 11.22 2.20 12.07
N MET A 147 10.23 1.30 12.17
CA MET A 147 10.45 -0.14 12.12
C MET A 147 9.55 -0.76 11.06
N VAL A 148 10.18 -1.42 10.08
CA VAL A 148 9.51 -2.11 8.98
C VAL A 148 9.59 -3.62 9.17
N PHE A 149 8.49 -4.32 8.89
CA PHE A 149 8.40 -5.77 8.96
C PHE A 149 7.86 -6.35 7.64
N ASN A 150 8.56 -7.35 7.12
CA ASN A 150 8.11 -8.13 5.97
C ASN A 150 7.25 -9.28 6.46
N MET A 151 6.09 -9.49 5.84
CA MET A 151 5.12 -10.50 6.23
C MET A 151 4.65 -11.33 5.04
N GLN A 152 4.41 -12.61 5.30
CA GLN A 152 3.77 -13.51 4.35
C GLN A 152 2.33 -13.78 4.81
N PRO A 153 1.31 -13.16 4.20
CA PRO A 153 -0.08 -13.32 4.61
C PRO A 153 -0.62 -14.72 4.27
N LEU A 154 -1.51 -15.23 5.13
CA LEU A 154 -2.38 -16.35 4.81
C LEU A 154 -3.63 -15.84 4.10
N ALA A 155 -4.31 -16.70 3.35
CA ALA A 155 -5.54 -16.37 2.64
C ALA A 155 -6.63 -17.43 2.85
N ASP A 156 -7.88 -17.05 2.57
CA ASP A 156 -9.01 -17.97 2.49
C ASP A 156 -9.02 -18.79 1.18
N GLU A 157 -10.05 -19.61 0.99
CA GLU A 157 -10.24 -20.46 -0.19
C GLU A 157 -10.38 -19.68 -1.52
N ASN A 158 -10.72 -18.39 -1.45
CA ASN A 158 -10.84 -17.48 -2.59
C ASN A 158 -9.60 -16.60 -2.76
N HIS A 159 -8.49 -16.97 -2.11
CA HIS A 159 -7.23 -16.23 -2.06
C HIS A 159 -7.34 -14.82 -1.46
N GLN A 160 -8.43 -14.52 -0.74
CA GLN A 160 -8.59 -13.24 -0.06
C GLN A 160 -7.92 -13.26 1.31
N THR A 161 -7.34 -12.14 1.69
CA THR A 161 -6.82 -11.90 3.04
C THR A 161 -7.26 -10.53 3.53
N LEU A 162 -7.08 -10.29 4.83
CA LEU A 162 -7.47 -9.04 5.49
C LEU A 162 -6.38 -8.61 6.46
N ALA A 163 -5.91 -7.37 6.32
CA ALA A 163 -5.05 -6.72 7.30
C ALA A 163 -5.75 -5.48 7.87
N ALA A 164 -5.57 -5.21 9.16
CA ALA A 164 -6.24 -4.13 9.85
C ALA A 164 -5.36 -3.45 10.88
N VAL A 165 -5.65 -2.18 11.14
CA VAL A 165 -5.18 -1.44 12.32
C VAL A 165 -6.40 -1.00 13.13
N VAL A 166 -6.34 -1.24 14.43
CA VAL A 166 -7.41 -0.91 15.38
C VAL A 166 -6.85 -0.12 16.55
N ASN A 167 -7.64 0.81 17.08
CA ASN A 167 -7.25 1.57 18.27
C ASN A 167 -7.22 0.68 19.53
N LYS A 168 -6.75 1.21 20.66
CA LYS A 168 -6.55 0.44 21.89
C LYS A 168 -7.86 -0.13 22.43
N ALA A 169 -8.93 0.66 22.40
CA ALA A 169 -10.26 0.24 22.83
C ALA A 169 -10.91 -0.79 21.89
N GLY A 170 -10.45 -0.88 20.63
CA GLY A 170 -11.02 -1.77 19.62
C GLY A 170 -12.36 -1.30 19.05
N ASP A 171 -12.69 -0.01 19.22
CA ASP A 171 -13.94 0.59 18.73
C ASP A 171 -13.76 1.42 17.44
N LYS A 172 -12.52 1.62 16.99
CA LYS A 172 -12.16 2.32 15.75
C LYS A 172 -11.07 1.55 15.02
N GLY A 173 -11.18 1.47 13.70
CA GLY A 173 -10.16 0.80 12.90
C GLY A 173 -10.35 1.01 11.41
N ALA A 174 -9.35 0.56 10.66
CA ALA A 174 -9.41 0.44 9.21
C ALA A 174 -8.89 -0.94 8.83
N SER A 175 -9.53 -1.53 7.82
CA SER A 175 -9.12 -2.83 7.29
C SER A 175 -8.96 -2.74 5.78
N ILE A 176 -8.12 -3.61 5.23
CA ILE A 176 -7.83 -3.70 3.81
C ILE A 176 -7.90 -5.15 3.41
N GLN A 177 -8.87 -5.46 2.56
CA GLN A 177 -9.00 -6.77 1.92
C GLN A 177 -8.24 -6.76 0.60
N PHE A 178 -7.55 -7.85 0.28
CA PHE A 178 -6.84 -7.99 -0.98
C PHE A 178 -6.66 -9.45 -1.40
N ASP A 179 -6.46 -9.67 -2.71
CA ASP A 179 -6.18 -10.97 -3.29
C ASP A 179 -4.67 -11.26 -3.24
N THR A 180 -4.30 -12.34 -2.54
CA THR A 180 -2.90 -12.75 -2.37
C THR A 180 -2.24 -13.26 -3.64
N ARG A 181 -2.99 -13.54 -4.71
CA ARG A 181 -2.40 -13.86 -6.03
C ARG A 181 -1.93 -12.60 -6.74
N GLN A 182 -2.58 -11.46 -6.46
CA GLN A 182 -2.22 -10.16 -7.03
C GLN A 182 -1.10 -9.50 -6.19
N LEU A 183 -1.23 -9.58 -4.87
CA LEU A 183 -0.32 -8.94 -3.91
C LEU A 183 0.05 -9.95 -2.80
N PRO A 184 0.98 -10.88 -3.07
CA PRO A 184 1.32 -12.00 -2.17
C PRO A 184 2.15 -11.62 -0.96
N VAL A 185 2.69 -10.40 -0.89
CA VAL A 185 3.54 -9.95 0.22
C VAL A 185 2.90 -8.75 0.90
N LEU A 186 3.09 -8.66 2.22
CA LEU A 186 2.60 -7.56 3.05
C LEU A 186 3.78 -6.94 3.80
N THR A 187 3.87 -5.62 3.78
CA THR A 187 4.79 -4.84 4.59
C THR A 187 4.00 -4.10 5.68
N LEU A 188 4.50 -4.18 6.91
CA LEU A 188 4.05 -3.34 8.01
C LEU A 188 5.10 -2.28 8.28
N TRP A 189 4.76 -1.02 8.03
CA TRP A 189 5.58 0.13 8.38
C TRP A 189 5.06 0.75 9.68
N LYS A 190 5.87 0.71 10.73
CA LYS A 190 5.58 1.38 12.00
C LYS A 190 6.44 2.63 12.09
N ASN A 191 5.85 3.81 11.86
CA ASN A 191 6.50 5.10 12.04
C ASN A 191 5.88 5.81 13.24
N THR A 192 6.11 5.23 14.42
CA THR A 192 5.63 5.78 15.70
C THR A 192 6.57 6.85 16.25
N ASP A 193 7.13 7.68 15.37
CA ASP A 193 7.95 8.82 15.76
C ASP A 193 7.06 9.93 16.37
N THR A 194 7.64 11.08 16.67
CA THR A 194 6.93 12.26 17.13
C THR A 194 5.84 12.70 16.14
N GLU A 195 4.81 13.40 16.64
CA GLU A 195 3.70 13.84 15.79
C GLU A 195 4.13 14.77 14.65
N LYS A 196 5.17 15.58 14.86
CA LYS A 196 5.68 16.52 13.86
C LYS A 196 6.50 15.84 12.77
N GLN A 197 7.26 14.81 13.13
CA GLN A 197 8.02 14.01 12.17
C GLN A 197 7.09 13.07 11.38
N GLY A 198 6.10 12.52 12.07
CA GLY A 198 5.07 11.66 11.51
C GLY A 198 4.70 10.58 12.50
N TYR A 199 3.48 10.61 13.03
CA TYR A 199 2.94 9.52 13.84
C TYR A 199 1.91 8.74 13.00
N VAL A 200 2.40 7.73 12.28
CA VAL A 200 1.67 7.04 11.21
C VAL A 200 2.10 5.57 11.09
N THR A 201 1.23 4.74 10.54
CA THR A 201 1.57 3.37 10.14
C THR A 201 1.13 3.09 8.71
N GLY A 202 1.93 2.31 8.00
CA GLY A 202 1.64 1.76 6.68
C GLY A 202 1.20 0.31 6.77
N ILE A 203 0.09 0.00 6.12
CA ILE A 203 -0.29 -1.38 5.74
C ILE A 203 -0.12 -1.48 4.23
N GLU A 204 0.93 -2.13 3.79
CA GLU A 204 1.47 -2.05 2.43
C GLU A 204 1.42 -3.38 1.70
N ARG A 205 0.58 -3.49 0.67
CA ARG A 205 0.48 -4.72 -0.14
C ARG A 205 1.44 -4.65 -1.32
N VAL A 206 2.17 -5.73 -1.58
CA VAL A 206 3.31 -5.78 -2.51
C VAL A 206 3.20 -7.02 -3.43
N PRO A 207 3.55 -6.96 -4.74
CA PRO A 207 3.68 -8.11 -5.62
C PRO A 207 4.83 -9.02 -5.17
N ALA A 208 4.89 -10.24 -5.71
CA ALA A 208 5.91 -11.24 -5.35
C ALA A 208 7.35 -10.81 -5.62
N THR A 209 7.57 -9.82 -6.49
CA THR A 209 8.91 -9.43 -6.90
C THR A 209 9.61 -8.70 -5.75
N PRO A 210 10.77 -9.19 -5.27
CA PRO A 210 11.44 -8.60 -4.12
C PRO A 210 11.76 -7.12 -4.37
N ILE A 211 11.51 -6.29 -3.35
CA ILE A 211 12.14 -4.98 -3.23
C ILE A 211 13.65 -5.29 -3.11
N ARG A 212 14.39 -5.14 -4.21
CA ARG A 212 15.86 -5.22 -4.17
C ARG A 212 16.42 -3.90 -3.69
#